data_AF-A0A8T4Y644-F1
#
_entry.id   AF-A0A8T4Y644-F1
#
_cell.length_a   1.000
_cell.length_b   1.000
_cell.length_c   1.000
_cell.angle_alpha   90.00
_cell.angle_beta   90.00
_cell.angle_gamma   90.00
#
_symmetry.space_group_name_H-M   'P 1'
#
loop_
_entity.id
_entity.type
_entity.pdbx_description
1 polymer ?
#
loop_
_entity_poly.entity_id
_entity_poly.type
_entity_poly.pdbx_seq_one_letter_code
_entity_poly.pdbx_strand_id
1 'polypeptide(L)'
;MSMSAENEKVVKAEEKIQSLRRGSFKTILYIVILAVSLSILDFIFGWESAETIPQMLQPLNSIILLVNPYLPYIQGALVFALGYLIVNTISGVTYTYMRRVTDHPTAATIRTLTRISGLAVLLSMMASVFNVNAAAALTIGSFGGLVVGFATQTILSHVVAGVFLLISRPYTFGDTITVAGQTGVVKEVKLMHLVLETTDGTREILIPSGTVVTQIIQKMLPPAQTKPIKTVLTLDTPSRIVKAGSPVTFTGKLVEANTGKPVSSAKIKIMDSDIGRDDLLASGTTESEGRFSITWTAKKTDSRDNTAEVYAKFEGNDNYQPAKSEQFTVEIK
;
A
#
# COMPACT_ATOMS: atom_id res chain seq x y z
N MET A 1 -23.22 39.82 21.38
CA MET A 1 -22.26 38.80 21.87
C MET A 1 -21.40 38.18 20.75
N SER A 2 -21.83 38.16 19.48
CA SER A 2 -21.02 37.63 18.35
C SER A 2 -19.85 38.54 17.92
N MET A 3 -20.02 39.86 17.96
CA MET A 3 -19.00 40.85 17.55
C MET A 3 -17.69 40.79 18.37
N SER A 4 -17.77 40.30 19.62
CA SER A 4 -16.60 40.17 20.51
C SER A 4 -15.72 38.96 20.15
N ALA A 5 -16.33 37.86 19.69
CA ALA A 5 -15.61 36.63 19.36
C ALA A 5 -14.90 36.72 17.99
N GLU A 6 -15.43 37.53 17.07
CA GLU A 6 -14.82 37.80 15.78
C GLU A 6 -13.60 38.73 15.92
N ASN A 7 -13.71 39.81 16.70
CA ASN A 7 -12.58 40.67 17.03
C ASN A 7 -11.45 39.92 17.76
N GLU A 8 -11.77 39.00 18.67
CA GLU A 8 -10.75 38.21 19.38
C GLU A 8 -9.95 37.30 18.43
N LYS A 9 -10.62 36.72 17.41
CA LYS A 9 -9.95 35.89 16.39
C LYS A 9 -9.03 36.72 15.50
N VAL A 10 -9.47 37.92 15.11
CA VAL A 10 -8.67 38.84 14.28
C VAL A 10 -7.43 39.30 15.04
N VAL A 11 -7.57 39.74 16.29
CA VAL A 11 -6.44 40.18 17.14
C VAL A 11 -5.43 39.04 17.33
N LYS A 12 -5.89 37.81 17.62
CA LYS A 12 -5.01 36.63 17.74
C LYS A 12 -4.30 36.30 16.43
N ALA A 13 -4.95 36.51 15.29
CA ALA A 13 -4.34 36.30 13.98
C ALA A 13 -3.24 37.33 13.68
N GLU A 14 -3.49 38.61 13.95
CA GLU A 14 -2.53 39.70 13.77
C GLU A 14 -1.31 39.55 14.68
N GLU A 15 -1.50 39.25 15.97
CA GLU A 15 -0.42 39.03 16.93
C GLU A 15 0.49 37.87 16.48
N LYS A 16 -0.11 36.81 15.93
CA LYS A 16 0.61 35.63 15.40
C LYS A 16 1.30 35.88 14.06
N ILE A 17 0.83 36.83 13.25
CA ILE A 17 1.54 37.28 12.02
C ILE A 17 2.71 38.19 12.41
N GLN A 18 2.51 39.06 13.38
CA GLN A 18 3.52 39.98 13.87
C GLN A 18 4.69 39.23 14.52
N SER A 19 4.43 38.15 15.27
CA SER A 19 5.47 37.32 15.88
C SER A 19 6.33 36.59 14.84
N LEU A 20 5.75 36.08 13.75
CA LEU A 20 6.49 35.50 12.63
C LEU A 20 7.39 36.53 11.94
N ARG A 21 6.83 37.69 11.60
CA ARG A 21 7.58 38.77 10.95
C ARG A 21 8.76 39.24 11.81
N ARG A 22 8.55 39.37 13.13
CA ARG A 22 9.61 39.72 14.09
C ARG A 22 10.69 38.64 14.15
N GLY A 23 10.32 37.36 14.15
CA GLY A 23 11.26 36.24 14.15
C GLY A 23 12.13 36.21 12.90
N SER A 24 11.52 36.22 11.71
CA SER A 24 12.24 36.22 10.43
C SER A 24 13.14 37.43 10.26
N PHE A 25 12.67 38.62 10.68
CA PHE A 25 13.50 39.83 10.65
C PHE A 25 14.74 39.71 11.55
N LYS A 26 14.59 39.19 12.78
CA LYS A 26 15.74 38.95 13.67
C LYS A 26 16.74 37.98 13.06
N THR A 27 16.29 36.91 12.41
CA THR A 27 17.17 35.95 11.74
C THR A 27 17.99 36.62 10.63
N ILE A 28 17.34 37.37 9.73
CA ILE A 28 18.03 38.11 8.67
C ILE A 28 19.02 39.11 9.27
N LEU A 29 18.58 39.85 10.29
CA LEU A 29 19.42 40.82 10.98
C LEU A 29 20.67 40.16 11.57
N TYR A 30 20.54 39.02 12.26
CA TYR A 30 21.71 38.32 12.81
C TYR A 30 22.64 37.76 11.73
N ILE A 31 22.11 37.27 10.60
CA ILE A 31 22.93 36.82 9.47
C ILE A 31 23.72 37.99 8.88
N VAL A 32 23.07 39.14 8.66
CA VAL A 32 23.71 40.34 8.13
C VAL A 32 24.76 40.86 9.11
N ILE A 33 24.43 40.95 10.41
CA ILE A 33 25.39 41.36 11.44
C ILE A 33 26.58 40.42 11.46
N LEU A 34 26.37 39.10 11.41
CA LEU A 34 27.46 38.13 11.39
C LEU A 34 28.35 38.32 10.16
N ALA A 35 27.76 38.38 8.96
CA ALA A 35 28.49 38.52 7.72
C ALA A 35 29.31 39.81 7.68
N VAL A 36 28.68 40.95 8.00
CA VAL A 36 29.34 42.25 8.05
C VAL A 36 30.46 42.25 9.10
N SER A 37 30.20 41.69 10.29
CA SER A 37 31.22 41.63 11.35
C SER A 37 32.43 40.79 10.93
N LEU A 38 32.22 39.65 10.27
CA LEU A 38 33.30 38.83 9.74
C LEU A 38 34.09 39.57 8.65
N SER A 39 33.42 40.20 7.70
CA SER A 39 34.08 40.98 6.64
C SER A 39 34.91 42.14 7.20
N ILE A 40 34.41 42.83 8.23
CA ILE A 40 35.15 43.91 8.91
C ILE A 40 36.37 43.34 9.65
N LEU A 41 36.22 42.22 10.36
CA LEU A 41 37.32 41.57 11.06
C LEU A 41 38.43 41.15 10.09
N ASP A 42 38.08 40.50 8.98
CA ASP A 42 39.04 40.12 7.94
C ASP A 42 39.73 41.34 7.32
N PHE A 43 38.96 42.40 7.01
CA PHE A 43 39.50 43.62 6.41
C PHE A 43 40.47 44.38 7.34
N ILE A 44 40.21 44.40 8.65
CA ILE A 44 41.05 45.15 9.60
C ILE A 44 42.23 44.32 10.09
N PHE A 45 42.02 43.03 10.39
CA PHE A 45 42.98 42.20 11.12
C PHE A 45 43.57 41.05 10.30
N GLY A 46 43.08 40.78 9.08
CA GLY A 46 43.54 39.65 8.26
C GLY A 46 44.87 39.86 7.52
N TRP A 47 45.69 40.83 7.94
CA TRP A 47 46.96 41.16 7.29
C TRP A 47 48.13 40.49 8.01
N GLU A 48 48.95 39.73 7.27
CA GLU A 48 50.04 38.93 7.84
C GLU A 48 51.35 39.72 8.02
N SER A 49 51.55 40.81 7.28
CA SER A 49 52.78 41.62 7.34
C SER A 49 52.50 43.12 7.22
N ALA A 50 53.34 43.94 7.84
CA ALA A 50 53.17 45.40 7.85
C ALA A 50 53.18 46.03 6.44
N GLU A 51 53.91 45.41 5.50
CA GLU A 51 54.03 45.87 4.12
C GLU A 51 52.73 45.70 3.31
N THR A 52 51.90 44.72 3.68
CA THR A 52 50.62 44.46 3.02
C THR A 52 49.47 45.31 3.57
N ILE A 53 49.66 46.00 4.69
CA ILE A 53 48.63 46.81 5.33
C ILE A 53 48.37 48.07 4.48
N PRO A 54 47.10 48.34 4.10
CA PRO A 54 46.72 49.57 3.40
C PRO A 54 47.20 50.83 4.11
N GLN A 55 47.61 51.85 3.34
CA GLN A 55 48.19 53.09 3.88
C GLN A 55 47.30 53.76 4.96
N MET A 56 45.97 53.64 4.83
CA MET A 56 45.00 54.16 5.81
C MET A 56 45.03 53.44 7.16
N LEU A 57 45.44 52.18 7.21
CA LEU A 57 45.49 51.35 8.41
C LEU A 57 46.90 51.22 9.00
N GLN A 58 47.93 51.68 8.29
CA GLN A 58 49.31 51.63 8.77
C GLN A 58 49.56 52.25 10.16
N PRO A 59 48.88 53.34 10.58
CA PRO A 59 49.01 53.86 11.94
C PRO A 59 48.64 52.84 13.04
N LEU A 60 47.88 51.79 12.70
CA LEU A 60 47.41 50.75 13.62
C LEU A 60 48.23 49.44 13.52
N ASN A 61 49.33 49.41 12.78
CA ASN A 61 50.09 48.19 12.48
C ASN A 61 50.45 47.34 13.72
N SER A 62 50.91 47.97 14.81
CA SER A 62 51.28 47.29 16.06
C SER A 62 50.09 46.58 16.69
N ILE A 63 48.90 47.17 16.61
CA ILE A 63 47.66 46.58 17.14
C ILE A 63 47.19 45.45 16.23
N ILE A 64 47.23 45.66 14.91
CA ILE A 64 46.80 44.67 13.91
C ILE A 64 47.62 43.38 14.05
N LEU A 65 48.95 43.49 14.06
CA LEU A 65 49.85 42.34 14.16
C LEU A 65 49.77 41.64 15.52
N LEU A 66 49.45 42.38 16.59
CA LEU A 66 49.21 41.80 17.92
C LEU A 66 47.91 40.96 17.96
N VAL A 67 46.87 41.40 17.27
CA VAL A 67 45.54 40.75 17.27
C VAL A 67 45.44 39.60 16.26
N ASN A 68 46.17 39.68 15.14
CA ASN A 68 46.10 38.70 14.04
C ASN A 68 46.18 37.22 14.50
N PRO A 69 47.09 36.79 15.40
CA PRO A 69 47.15 35.40 15.87
C PRO A 69 45.88 34.93 16.61
N TYR A 70 45.13 35.88 17.18
CA TYR A 70 43.91 35.61 17.92
C TYR A 70 42.63 35.72 17.07
N LEU A 71 42.76 36.16 15.81
CA LEU A 71 41.64 36.40 14.90
C LEU A 71 40.72 35.16 14.73
N PRO A 72 41.23 33.92 14.53
CA PRO A 72 40.36 32.75 14.41
C PRO A 72 39.52 32.47 15.66
N TYR A 73 40.03 32.77 16.85
CA TYR A 73 39.28 32.59 18.10
C TYR A 73 38.18 33.64 18.26
N ILE A 74 38.45 34.88 17.84
CA ILE A 74 37.46 35.97 17.85
C ILE A 74 36.34 35.65 16.85
N GLN A 75 36.70 35.25 15.63
CA GLN A 75 35.74 34.81 14.61
C GLN A 75 34.95 33.59 15.09
N GLY A 76 35.62 32.62 15.72
CA GLY A 76 34.99 31.42 16.27
C GLY A 76 33.95 31.77 17.34
N ALA A 77 34.30 32.62 18.30
CA ALA A 77 33.37 33.10 19.32
C ALA A 77 32.18 33.85 18.72
N LEU A 78 32.42 34.70 17.72
CA LEU A 78 31.39 35.46 17.03
C LEU A 78 30.41 34.57 16.25
N VAL A 79 30.93 33.64 15.45
CA VAL A 79 30.13 32.67 14.70
C VAL A 79 29.34 31.78 15.66
N PHE A 80 29.94 31.33 16.77
CA PHE A 80 29.21 30.54 17.77
C PHE A 80 28.07 31.34 18.40
N ALA A 81 28.34 32.56 18.87
CA ALA A 81 27.35 33.40 19.54
C ALA A 81 26.20 33.77 18.61
N LEU A 82 26.49 34.37 17.45
CA LEU A 82 25.46 34.79 16.49
C LEU A 82 24.80 33.59 15.81
N GLY A 83 25.57 32.55 15.47
CA GLY A 83 25.06 31.30 14.91
C GLY A 83 24.07 30.61 15.84
N TYR A 84 24.36 30.54 17.15
CA TYR A 84 23.42 30.01 18.13
C TYR A 84 22.11 30.81 18.19
N LEU A 85 22.20 32.15 18.14
CA LEU A 85 21.01 33.03 18.09
C LEU A 85 20.20 32.83 16.80
N ILE A 86 20.88 32.67 15.66
CA ILE A 86 20.27 32.35 14.36
C ILE A 86 19.51 31.02 14.46
N VAL A 87 20.15 29.94 14.94
CA VAL A 87 19.50 28.64 15.10
C VAL A 87 18.29 28.71 16.04
N ASN A 88 18.42 29.42 17.17
CA ASN A 88 17.31 29.55 18.11
C ASN A 88 16.13 30.33 17.52
N THR A 89 16.39 31.43 16.79
CA THR A 89 15.34 32.21 16.12
C THR A 89 14.68 31.43 14.98
N ILE A 90 15.46 30.75 14.12
CA ILE A 90 14.93 29.88 13.06
C ILE A 90 14.03 28.81 13.68
N SER A 91 14.49 28.11 14.72
CA SER A 91 13.68 27.07 15.38
C SER A 91 12.36 27.64 15.94
N GLY A 92 12.39 28.86 16.48
CA GLY A 92 11.19 29.55 16.99
C GLY A 92 10.22 29.98 15.88
N VAL A 93 10.73 30.44 14.74
CA VAL A 93 9.94 30.75 13.54
C VAL A 93 9.30 29.48 13.00
N THR A 94 10.09 28.41 12.83
CA THR A 94 9.59 27.10 12.38
C THR A 94 8.50 26.58 13.32
N TYR A 95 8.69 26.66 14.63
CA TYR A 95 7.67 26.28 15.62
C TYR A 95 6.37 27.06 15.43
N THR A 96 6.47 28.39 15.30
CA THR A 96 5.30 29.26 15.16
C THR A 96 4.54 28.99 13.85
N TYR A 97 5.28 28.67 12.78
CA TYR A 97 4.70 28.27 11.50
C TYR A 97 4.04 26.89 11.59
N MET A 98 4.73 25.90 12.16
CA MET A 98 4.21 24.54 12.34
C MET A 98 2.96 24.50 13.23
N ARG A 99 2.88 25.34 14.27
CA ARG A 99 1.67 25.53 15.10
C ARG A 99 0.46 26.08 14.34
N ARG A 100 0.56 26.33 13.02
CA ARG A 100 -0.59 26.67 12.15
C ARG A 100 -1.14 25.46 11.41
N VAL A 101 -0.32 24.43 11.21
CA VAL A 101 -0.65 23.25 10.40
C VAL A 101 -0.69 21.97 11.22
N THR A 102 -0.09 21.95 12.41
CA THR A 102 -0.03 20.77 13.28
C THR A 102 -0.34 21.09 14.76
N ASP A 103 -0.56 20.04 15.54
CA ASP A 103 -0.76 20.08 16.99
C ASP A 103 0.51 20.50 17.76
N HIS A 104 0.35 20.77 19.05
CA HIS A 104 1.46 21.28 19.88
C HIS A 104 2.63 20.28 20.00
N PRO A 105 2.42 19.00 20.37
CA PRO A 105 3.49 17.99 20.36
C PRO A 105 4.25 17.91 19.04
N THR A 106 3.54 17.82 17.91
CA THR A 106 4.18 17.70 16.59
C THR A 106 5.03 18.92 16.24
N ALA A 107 4.50 20.14 16.45
CA ALA A 107 5.25 21.36 16.22
C ALA A 107 6.49 21.49 17.12
N ALA A 108 6.40 21.03 18.38
CA ALA A 108 7.53 21.01 19.30
C ALA A 108 8.63 20.01 18.84
N THR A 109 8.25 18.83 18.34
CA THR A 109 9.19 17.87 17.76
C THR A 109 9.93 18.47 16.56
N ILE A 110 9.20 19.12 15.64
CA ILE A 110 9.81 19.76 14.45
C ILE A 110 10.76 20.90 14.87
N ARG A 111 10.42 21.67 15.90
CA ARG A 111 11.32 22.68 16.47
C ARG A 111 12.62 22.06 16.95
N THR A 112 12.54 20.97 17.70
CA THR A 112 13.72 20.27 18.23
C THR A 112 14.58 19.72 17.11
N LEU A 113 13.98 19.10 16.09
CA LEU A 113 14.71 18.62 14.90
C LEU A 113 15.42 19.77 14.18
N THR A 114 14.71 20.88 13.92
CA THR A 114 15.29 22.09 13.31
C THR A 114 16.48 22.60 14.12
N ARG A 115 16.38 22.58 15.46
CA ARG A 115 17.46 23.02 16.35
C ARG A 115 18.66 22.09 16.30
N ILE A 116 18.46 20.78 16.34
CA ILE A 116 19.53 19.78 16.25
C ILE A 116 20.26 19.91 14.90
N SER A 117 19.51 19.99 13.78
CA SER A 117 20.10 20.18 12.45
C SER A 117 20.85 21.50 12.34
N GLY A 118 20.29 22.60 12.87
CA GLY A 118 20.96 23.90 12.88
C GLY A 118 22.25 23.89 13.71
N LEU A 119 22.27 23.20 14.86
CA LEU A 119 23.48 23.03 15.66
C LEU A 119 24.54 22.19 14.93
N ALA A 120 24.14 21.15 14.19
CA ALA A 120 25.07 20.37 13.38
C ALA A 120 25.76 21.25 12.32
N VAL A 121 25.00 22.08 11.60
CA VAL A 121 25.55 23.04 10.63
C VAL A 121 26.47 24.06 11.31
N LEU A 122 26.10 24.57 12.47
CA LEU A 122 26.93 25.49 13.25
C LEU A 122 28.27 24.86 13.64
N LEU A 123 28.26 23.60 14.10
CA LEU A 123 29.50 22.87 14.43
C LEU A 123 30.36 22.64 13.18
N SER A 124 29.77 22.37 12.01
CA SER A 124 30.51 22.29 10.75
C SER A 124 31.17 23.62 10.37
N MET A 125 30.48 24.76 10.57
CA MET A 125 31.09 26.09 10.37
C MET A 125 32.23 26.34 11.36
N MET A 126 32.11 25.88 12.61
CA MET A 126 33.20 26.00 13.59
C MET A 126 34.44 25.23 13.19
N ALA A 127 34.28 24.03 12.63
CA ALA A 127 35.40 23.27 12.10
C ALA A 127 36.14 24.04 10.99
N SER A 128 35.41 24.81 10.16
CA SER A 128 36.00 25.65 9.12
C SER A 128 36.79 26.83 9.70
N VAL A 129 36.29 27.50 10.74
CA VAL A 129 36.97 28.67 11.35
C VAL A 129 38.31 28.28 11.95
N PHE A 130 38.39 27.12 12.60
CA PHE A 130 39.63 26.64 13.21
C PHE A 130 40.53 25.88 12.24
N ASN A 131 40.22 25.91 10.93
CA ASN A 131 40.94 25.17 9.89
C ASN A 131 41.20 23.71 10.29
N VAL A 132 40.20 23.07 10.91
CA VAL A 132 40.30 21.69 11.37
C VAL A 132 40.62 20.83 10.16
N ASN A 133 41.61 19.94 10.31
CA ASN A 133 42.01 19.01 9.25
C ASN A 133 40.76 18.31 8.68
N ALA A 134 40.56 18.43 7.37
CA ALA A 134 39.42 17.84 6.68
C ALA A 134 39.28 16.34 6.98
N ALA A 135 40.39 15.60 7.11
CA ALA A 135 40.38 14.19 7.49
C ALA A 135 39.86 13.96 8.92
N ALA A 136 40.22 14.82 9.88
CA ALA A 136 39.73 14.74 11.26
C ALA A 136 38.23 15.08 11.35
N ALA A 137 37.80 16.14 10.66
CA ALA A 137 36.39 16.51 10.56
C ALA A 137 35.55 15.41 9.89
N LEU A 138 36.05 14.81 8.80
CA LEU A 138 35.42 13.67 8.14
C LEU A 138 35.35 12.45 9.05
N THR A 139 36.38 12.19 9.85
CA THR A 139 36.40 11.05 10.79
C THR A 139 35.30 11.20 11.85
N ILE A 140 35.24 12.36 12.52
CA ILE A 140 34.23 12.64 13.54
C ILE A 140 32.82 12.67 12.93
N GLY A 141 32.67 13.32 11.78
CA GLY A 141 31.40 13.41 11.07
C GLY A 141 30.89 12.04 10.60
N SER A 142 31.77 11.19 10.06
CA SER A 142 31.42 9.84 9.60
C SER A 142 31.01 8.95 10.77
N PHE A 143 31.75 8.99 11.87
CA PHE A 143 31.38 8.25 13.08
C PHE A 143 30.04 8.72 13.65
N GLY A 144 29.83 10.04 13.76
CA GLY A 144 28.54 10.60 14.19
C GLY A 144 27.39 10.19 13.26
N GLY A 145 27.61 10.23 11.95
CA GLY A 145 26.65 9.78 10.94
C GLY A 145 26.31 8.29 11.07
N LEU A 146 27.30 7.43 11.30
CA LEU A 146 27.09 5.99 11.54
C LEU A 146 26.26 5.74 12.80
N VAL A 147 26.56 6.42 13.90
CA VAL A 147 25.80 6.28 15.16
C VAL A 147 24.34 6.67 14.97
N VAL A 148 24.07 7.81 14.31
CA VAL A 148 22.70 8.24 13.99
C VAL A 148 22.02 7.26 13.03
N GLY A 149 22.75 6.76 12.03
CA GLY A 149 22.25 5.74 11.10
C GLY A 149 21.81 4.46 11.79
N PHE A 150 22.64 3.91 12.69
CA PHE A 150 22.29 2.72 13.47
C PHE A 150 21.12 2.99 14.42
N ALA A 151 21.08 4.15 15.07
CA ALA A 151 19.97 4.50 15.96
C ALA A 151 18.62 4.60 15.21
N THR A 152 18.63 4.97 13.93
CA THR A 152 17.42 5.15 13.11
C THR A 152 17.06 3.94 12.24
N GLN A 153 17.94 2.93 12.18
CA GLN A 153 17.82 1.79 11.27
C GLN A 153 16.47 1.07 11.36
N THR A 154 15.99 0.76 12.57
CA THR A 154 14.72 0.03 12.77
C THR A 154 13.52 0.84 12.30
N ILE A 155 13.50 2.13 12.59
CA ILE A 155 12.41 3.03 12.18
C ILE A 155 12.34 3.11 10.65
N LEU A 156 13.49 3.29 9.99
CA LEU A 156 13.57 3.35 8.54
C LEU A 156 13.18 2.02 7.89
N SER A 157 13.54 0.88 8.48
CA SER A 157 13.14 -0.45 8.03
C SER A 157 11.61 -0.59 7.96
N HIS A 158 10.88 -0.10 8.97
CA HIS A 158 9.42 -0.10 8.95
C HIS A 158 8.84 0.82 7.86
N VAL A 159 9.42 2.01 7.64
CA VAL A 159 9.00 2.91 6.55
C VAL A 159 9.13 2.22 5.20
N VAL A 160 10.31 1.68 4.90
CA VAL A 160 10.62 1.05 3.61
C VAL A 160 9.70 -0.15 3.40
N ALA A 161 9.47 -0.96 4.44
CA ALA A 161 8.52 -2.06 4.38
C ALA A 161 7.09 -1.59 4.09
N GLY A 162 6.63 -0.50 4.71
CA GLY A 162 5.30 0.05 4.42
C GLY A 162 5.16 0.56 2.98
N VAL A 163 6.16 1.28 2.46
CA VAL A 163 6.19 1.69 1.05
C VAL A 163 6.13 0.47 0.13
N PHE A 164 6.92 -0.56 0.42
CA PHE A 164 6.90 -1.80 -0.34
C PHE A 164 5.53 -2.48 -0.34
N LEU A 165 4.87 -2.59 0.82
CA LEU A 165 3.52 -3.18 0.94
C LEU A 165 2.48 -2.37 0.16
N LEU A 166 2.57 -1.04 0.17
CA LEU A 166 1.68 -0.16 -0.58
C LEU A 166 1.82 -0.33 -2.10
N ILE A 167 3.04 -0.60 -2.58
CA ILE A 167 3.33 -0.83 -4.00
C ILE A 167 2.94 -2.26 -4.42
N SER A 168 3.39 -3.26 -3.68
CA SER A 168 3.20 -4.69 -4.02
C SER A 168 1.76 -5.17 -3.80
N ARG A 169 1.02 -4.53 -2.89
CA ARG A 169 -0.39 -4.84 -2.54
C ARG A 169 -0.69 -6.34 -2.46
N PRO A 170 0.02 -7.12 -1.62
CA PRO A 170 -0.19 -8.57 -1.52
C PRO A 170 -1.58 -8.95 -0.96
N TYR A 171 -2.27 -7.99 -0.33
CA TYR A 171 -3.63 -8.07 0.16
C TYR A 171 -4.35 -6.73 -0.10
N THR A 172 -5.67 -6.77 -0.12
CA THR A 172 -6.55 -5.62 -0.37
C THR A 172 -7.37 -5.32 0.88
N PHE A 173 -7.91 -4.10 0.94
CA PHE A 173 -8.92 -3.74 1.94
C PHE A 173 -10.04 -4.80 2.01
N GLY A 174 -10.40 -5.22 3.21
CA GLY A 174 -11.45 -6.21 3.45
C GLY A 174 -10.99 -7.67 3.38
N ASP A 175 -9.76 -7.97 2.96
CA ASP A 175 -9.22 -9.33 3.05
C ASP A 175 -9.05 -9.74 4.52
N THR A 176 -9.47 -10.95 4.89
CA THR A 176 -9.12 -11.54 6.19
C THR A 176 -7.77 -12.22 6.08
N ILE A 177 -6.80 -11.76 6.87
CA ILE A 177 -5.44 -12.29 6.86
C ILE A 177 -4.97 -12.64 8.27
N THR A 178 -4.04 -13.59 8.33
CA THR A 178 -3.27 -13.92 9.54
C THR A 178 -1.81 -13.61 9.29
N VAL A 179 -1.22 -12.78 10.15
CA VAL A 179 0.21 -12.42 10.10
C VAL A 179 0.73 -12.22 11.52
N ALA A 180 1.96 -12.67 11.80
CA ALA A 180 2.55 -12.64 13.15
C ALA A 180 1.65 -13.27 14.24
N GLY A 181 0.88 -14.31 13.88
CA GLY A 181 -0.06 -14.98 14.79
C GLY A 181 -1.34 -14.20 15.12
N GLN A 182 -1.55 -13.03 14.51
CA GLN A 182 -2.77 -12.22 14.67
C GLN A 182 -3.64 -12.34 13.43
N THR A 183 -4.94 -12.58 13.61
CA THR A 183 -5.93 -12.69 12.54
C THR A 183 -6.88 -11.51 12.59
N GLY A 184 -7.13 -10.89 11.43
CA GLY A 184 -8.09 -9.81 11.31
C GLY A 184 -8.35 -9.42 9.87
N VAL A 185 -9.32 -8.53 9.69
CA VAL A 185 -9.69 -7.94 8.41
C VAL A 185 -8.78 -6.75 8.13
N VAL A 186 -8.22 -6.67 6.92
CA VAL A 186 -7.36 -5.55 6.51
C VAL A 186 -8.20 -4.28 6.45
N LYS A 187 -7.89 -3.33 7.34
CA LYS A 187 -8.55 -2.01 7.39
C LYS A 187 -7.76 -0.95 6.65
N GLU A 188 -6.45 -0.86 6.88
CA GLU A 188 -5.61 0.10 6.17
C GLU A 188 -4.13 -0.27 6.26
N VAL A 189 -3.36 0.19 5.28
CA VAL A 189 -1.89 0.05 5.26
C VAL A 189 -1.29 1.44 5.46
N LYS A 190 -0.71 1.69 6.63
CA LYS A 190 0.06 2.91 6.92
C LYS A 190 1.53 2.68 6.62
N LEU A 191 2.28 3.78 6.59
CA LEU A 191 3.72 3.75 6.33
C LEU A 191 4.49 2.89 7.34
N MET A 192 4.12 2.93 8.61
CA MET A 192 4.82 2.19 9.67
C MET A 192 4.07 0.95 10.17
N HIS A 193 2.78 0.86 9.91
CA HIS A 193 1.93 -0.20 10.46
C HIS A 193 0.89 -0.67 9.46
N LEU A 194 0.64 -1.98 9.45
CA LEU A 194 -0.59 -2.57 8.96
C LEU A 194 -1.63 -2.51 10.07
N VAL A 195 -2.83 -2.05 9.76
CA VAL A 195 -3.96 -2.02 10.69
C VAL A 195 -4.93 -3.12 10.30
N LEU A 196 -5.07 -4.10 11.20
CA LEU A 196 -6.10 -5.13 11.11
C LEU A 196 -7.21 -4.82 12.11
N GLU A 197 -8.45 -5.06 11.73
CA GLU A 197 -9.58 -5.05 12.64
C GLU A 197 -9.89 -6.51 13.02
N THR A 198 -10.09 -6.78 14.31
CA THR A 198 -10.46 -8.14 14.73
C THR A 198 -11.81 -8.55 14.16
N THR A 199 -12.04 -9.85 13.99
CA THR A 199 -13.29 -10.38 13.40
C THR A 199 -14.55 -10.04 14.20
N ASP A 200 -14.40 -9.73 15.49
CA ASP A 200 -15.46 -9.26 16.39
C ASP A 200 -15.64 -7.73 16.38
N GLY A 201 -14.79 -6.99 15.65
CA GLY A 201 -14.84 -5.53 15.54
C GLY A 201 -14.48 -4.78 16.84
N THR A 202 -13.92 -5.45 17.84
CA THR A 202 -13.71 -4.84 19.17
C THR A 202 -12.41 -4.05 19.29
N ARG A 203 -11.41 -4.33 18.45
CA ARG A 203 -10.09 -3.69 18.53
C ARG A 203 -9.35 -3.65 17.20
N GLU A 204 -8.47 -2.67 17.09
CA GLU A 204 -7.48 -2.57 16.01
C GLU A 204 -6.15 -3.19 16.46
N ILE A 205 -5.57 -4.01 15.60
CA ILE A 205 -4.25 -4.62 15.78
C ILE A 205 -3.29 -3.88 14.84
N LEU A 206 -2.34 -3.16 15.43
CA LEU A 206 -1.31 -2.42 14.70
C LEU A 206 -0.03 -3.25 14.63
N ILE A 207 0.29 -3.75 13.44
CA ILE A 207 1.47 -4.60 13.23
C ILE A 207 2.52 -3.78 12.48
N PRO A 208 3.75 -3.61 13.01
CA PRO A 208 4.79 -2.87 12.31
C PRO A 208 5.03 -3.42 10.91
N SER A 209 5.06 -2.55 9.90
CA SER A 209 5.16 -2.96 8.49
C SER A 209 6.39 -3.83 8.22
N GLY A 210 7.52 -3.53 8.88
CA GLY A 210 8.73 -4.37 8.81
C GLY A 210 8.53 -5.80 9.33
N THR A 211 7.69 -5.97 10.35
CA THR A 211 7.30 -7.30 10.84
C THR A 211 6.42 -8.00 9.82
N VAL A 212 5.48 -7.31 9.18
CA VAL A 212 4.59 -7.90 8.16
C VAL A 212 5.39 -8.47 6.98
N VAL A 213 6.39 -7.73 6.48
CA VAL A 213 7.21 -8.17 5.34
C VAL A 213 8.10 -9.38 5.67
N THR A 214 8.48 -9.56 6.95
CA THR A 214 9.36 -10.66 7.39
C THR A 214 8.60 -11.89 7.86
N GLN A 215 7.27 -11.82 7.95
CA GLN A 215 6.40 -12.88 8.44
C GLN A 215 5.62 -13.54 7.30
N ILE A 216 5.18 -14.78 7.54
CA ILE A 216 4.28 -15.47 6.61
C ILE A 216 2.89 -14.85 6.71
N ILE A 217 2.31 -14.51 5.56
CA ILE A 217 0.95 -14.00 5.44
C ILE A 217 0.05 -15.13 4.96
N GLN A 218 -0.96 -15.46 5.76
CA GLN A 218 -2.03 -16.39 5.35
C GLN A 218 -3.26 -15.57 4.97
N LYS A 219 -3.69 -15.64 3.71
CA LYS A 219 -4.92 -14.99 3.24
C LYS A 219 -6.06 -16.00 3.26
N MET A 220 -7.14 -15.68 3.97
CA MET A 220 -8.33 -16.51 3.98
C MET A 220 -9.07 -16.32 2.65
N LEU A 221 -9.26 -17.41 1.92
CA LEU A 221 -10.05 -17.41 0.70
C LEU A 221 -11.52 -17.68 1.04
N PRO A 222 -12.48 -17.14 0.26
CA PRO A 222 -13.85 -17.59 0.32
C PRO A 222 -13.93 -19.11 0.19
N PRO A 223 -14.94 -19.77 0.79
CA PRO A 223 -15.14 -21.20 0.59
C PRO A 223 -15.15 -21.49 -0.91
N ALA A 224 -14.33 -22.46 -1.32
CA ALA A 224 -14.22 -22.83 -2.72
C ALA A 224 -15.61 -23.21 -3.24
N GLN A 225 -16.11 -22.49 -4.24
CA GLN A 225 -17.23 -22.99 -5.03
C GLN A 225 -16.73 -24.27 -5.70
N THR A 226 -17.20 -25.43 -5.23
CA THR A 226 -16.87 -26.71 -5.86
C THR A 226 -17.39 -26.66 -7.28
N LYS A 227 -16.49 -26.55 -8.26
CA LYS A 227 -16.86 -26.58 -9.67
C LYS A 227 -17.66 -27.86 -9.92
N PRO A 228 -18.87 -27.80 -10.51
CA PRO A 228 -19.68 -28.99 -10.75
C PRO A 228 -18.88 -30.00 -11.59
N ILE A 229 -18.97 -31.28 -11.22
CA ILE A 229 -18.21 -32.38 -11.81
C ILE A 229 -18.67 -32.58 -13.25
N LYS A 230 -17.74 -32.69 -14.20
CA LYS A 230 -18.06 -32.97 -15.60
C LYS A 230 -18.71 -34.36 -15.70
N THR A 231 -19.82 -34.47 -16.43
CA THR A 231 -20.53 -35.73 -16.64
C THR A 231 -20.48 -36.18 -18.10
N VAL A 232 -20.67 -37.48 -18.33
CA VAL A 232 -20.85 -38.10 -19.64
C VAL A 232 -22.17 -38.85 -19.63
N LEU A 233 -23.01 -38.57 -20.62
CA LEU A 233 -24.31 -39.21 -20.81
C LEU A 233 -24.24 -40.07 -22.07
N THR A 234 -24.44 -41.38 -21.90
CA THR A 234 -24.51 -42.33 -23.01
C THR A 234 -25.94 -42.83 -23.14
N LEU A 235 -26.46 -42.84 -24.36
CA LEU A 235 -27.73 -43.46 -24.73
C LEU A 235 -27.40 -44.75 -25.48
N ASP A 236 -27.96 -45.88 -25.03
CA ASP A 236 -27.78 -47.18 -25.69
C ASP A 236 -28.57 -47.17 -27.01
N THR A 237 -28.10 -47.89 -28.02
CA THR A 237 -28.71 -47.88 -29.36
C THR A 237 -30.17 -48.39 -29.32
N PRO A 238 -31.17 -47.54 -29.62
CA PRO A 238 -32.58 -47.93 -29.61
C PRO A 238 -32.94 -48.77 -30.85
N SER A 239 -34.13 -49.38 -30.81
CA SER A 239 -34.69 -50.05 -31.99
C SER A 239 -34.94 -49.04 -33.12
N ARG A 240 -34.39 -49.30 -34.31
CA ARG A 240 -34.47 -48.38 -35.45
C ARG A 240 -35.83 -48.34 -36.15
N ILE A 241 -36.67 -49.37 -35.97
CA ILE A 241 -37.98 -49.47 -36.60
C ILE A 241 -38.98 -49.90 -35.53
N VAL A 242 -39.99 -49.08 -35.28
CA VAL A 242 -41.01 -49.28 -34.25
C VAL A 242 -42.40 -49.08 -34.86
N LYS A 243 -43.41 -49.82 -34.37
CA LYS A 243 -44.79 -49.61 -34.81
C LYS A 243 -45.41 -48.44 -34.07
N ALA A 244 -46.20 -47.62 -34.75
CA ALA A 244 -46.99 -46.58 -34.12
C ALA A 244 -47.84 -47.14 -32.96
N GLY A 245 -47.83 -46.47 -31.82
CA GLY A 245 -48.53 -46.88 -30.59
C GLY A 245 -47.79 -47.92 -29.73
N SER A 246 -46.64 -48.44 -30.17
CA SER A 246 -45.85 -49.38 -29.36
C SER A 246 -44.94 -48.67 -28.36
N PRO A 247 -44.69 -49.25 -27.17
CA PRO A 247 -43.72 -48.71 -26.23
C PRO A 247 -42.28 -48.88 -26.75
N VAL A 248 -41.49 -47.82 -26.63
CA VAL A 248 -40.06 -47.77 -26.94
C VAL A 248 -39.31 -47.43 -25.67
N THR A 249 -38.42 -48.31 -25.23
CA THR A 249 -37.63 -48.12 -24.02
C THR A 249 -36.24 -47.64 -24.38
N PHE A 250 -35.91 -46.42 -23.97
CA PHE A 250 -34.59 -45.83 -24.07
C PHE A 250 -33.80 -46.12 -22.80
N THR A 251 -32.66 -46.80 -22.94
CA THR A 251 -31.75 -47.06 -21.82
C THR A 251 -30.43 -46.36 -22.04
N GLY A 252 -29.72 -46.07 -20.95
CA GLY A 252 -28.40 -45.47 -21.03
C GLY A 252 -27.78 -45.30 -19.66
N LYS A 253 -26.68 -44.53 -19.58
CA LYS A 253 -25.93 -44.31 -18.35
C LYS A 253 -25.41 -42.88 -18.25
N LEU A 254 -25.51 -42.30 -17.06
CA LEU A 254 -24.85 -41.05 -16.67
C LEU A 254 -23.72 -41.35 -15.67
N VAL A 255 -22.51 -40.93 -16.00
CA VAL A 255 -21.33 -41.10 -15.15
C VAL A 255 -20.52 -39.81 -15.04
N GLU A 256 -19.72 -39.71 -13.99
CA GLU A 256 -18.66 -38.70 -13.89
C GLU A 256 -17.60 -38.94 -14.96
N ALA A 257 -17.21 -37.90 -15.69
CA ALA A 257 -16.30 -38.00 -16.84
C ALA A 257 -14.90 -38.51 -16.47
N ASN A 258 -14.41 -38.15 -15.27
CA ASN A 258 -13.04 -38.46 -14.87
C ASN A 258 -12.90 -39.75 -14.07
N THR A 259 -13.93 -40.12 -13.29
CA THR A 259 -13.87 -41.25 -12.36
C THR A 259 -14.69 -42.44 -12.83
N GLY A 260 -15.63 -42.24 -13.76
CA GLY A 260 -16.60 -43.25 -14.18
C GLY A 260 -17.65 -43.58 -13.12
N LYS A 261 -17.68 -42.85 -11.99
CA LYS A 261 -18.66 -43.09 -10.92
C LYS A 261 -20.09 -42.84 -11.42
N PRO A 262 -21.06 -43.70 -11.05
CA PRO A 262 -22.44 -43.53 -11.43
C PRO A 262 -23.06 -42.28 -10.80
N VAL A 263 -23.84 -41.53 -11.59
CA VAL A 263 -24.61 -40.39 -11.08
C VAL A 263 -26.06 -40.84 -10.91
N SER A 264 -26.49 -41.03 -9.67
CA SER A 264 -27.84 -41.50 -9.32
C SER A 264 -28.83 -40.36 -9.10
N SER A 265 -30.13 -40.66 -9.21
CA SER A 265 -31.24 -39.71 -9.02
C SER A 265 -31.17 -38.45 -9.92
N ALA A 266 -30.44 -38.51 -11.03
CA ALA A 266 -30.33 -37.42 -11.99
C ALA A 266 -31.48 -37.48 -12.99
N LYS A 267 -32.15 -36.35 -13.21
CA LYS A 267 -33.25 -36.25 -14.18
C LYS A 267 -32.73 -36.25 -15.61
N ILE A 268 -33.05 -37.30 -16.35
CA ILE A 268 -32.73 -37.46 -17.77
C ILE A 268 -33.99 -37.18 -18.59
N LYS A 269 -33.82 -36.41 -19.67
CA LYS A 269 -34.86 -36.12 -20.65
C LYS A 269 -34.51 -36.81 -21.96
N ILE A 270 -35.47 -37.50 -22.56
CA ILE A 270 -35.40 -38.02 -23.91
C ILE A 270 -36.06 -36.98 -24.81
N MET A 271 -35.29 -36.47 -25.76
CA MET A 271 -35.64 -35.35 -26.61
C MET A 271 -35.69 -35.80 -28.07
N ASP A 272 -36.60 -35.23 -28.84
CA ASP A 272 -36.63 -35.30 -30.30
C ASP A 272 -35.94 -34.06 -30.88
N SER A 273 -35.05 -34.23 -31.85
CA SER A 273 -34.27 -33.13 -32.42
C SER A 273 -34.88 -32.64 -33.72
N ASP A 274 -35.68 -31.58 -33.62
CA ASP A 274 -36.34 -30.96 -34.75
C ASP A 274 -35.63 -29.69 -35.24
N ILE A 275 -35.96 -29.27 -36.48
CA ILE A 275 -35.53 -27.97 -37.01
C ILE A 275 -36.28 -26.87 -36.25
N GLY A 276 -35.69 -26.42 -35.15
CA GLY A 276 -36.11 -25.23 -34.40
C GLY A 276 -36.15 -25.44 -32.89
N ARG A 277 -37.01 -26.35 -32.42
CA ARG A 277 -37.20 -26.60 -30.98
C ARG A 277 -37.29 -28.10 -30.71
N ASP A 278 -36.35 -28.59 -29.91
CA ASP A 278 -36.34 -29.99 -29.48
C ASP A 278 -37.55 -30.29 -28.57
N ASP A 279 -38.30 -31.34 -28.90
CA ASP A 279 -39.50 -31.75 -28.16
C ASP A 279 -39.18 -32.79 -27.08
N LEU A 280 -39.80 -32.67 -25.91
CA LEU A 280 -39.63 -33.63 -24.82
C LEU A 280 -40.52 -34.85 -25.08
N LEU A 281 -39.91 -36.00 -25.40
CA LEU A 281 -40.62 -37.25 -25.60
C LEU A 281 -40.99 -37.91 -24.27
N ALA A 282 -40.03 -38.02 -23.37
CA ALA A 282 -40.20 -38.62 -22.05
C ALA A 282 -39.10 -38.16 -21.09
N SER A 283 -39.30 -38.35 -19.79
CA SER A 283 -38.25 -38.11 -18.80
C SER A 283 -38.28 -39.15 -17.70
N GLY A 284 -37.13 -39.41 -17.11
CA GLY A 284 -36.99 -40.29 -15.95
C GLY A 284 -35.77 -39.90 -15.13
N THR A 285 -35.43 -40.73 -14.15
CA THR A 285 -34.28 -40.52 -13.28
C THR A 285 -33.32 -41.69 -13.37
N THR A 286 -32.03 -41.43 -13.18
CA THR A 286 -31.04 -42.50 -13.07
C THR A 286 -31.19 -43.27 -11.75
N GLU A 287 -30.93 -44.56 -11.81
CA GLU A 287 -30.88 -45.49 -10.68
C GLU A 287 -29.54 -45.36 -9.92
N SER A 288 -29.34 -46.17 -8.87
CA SER A 288 -28.11 -46.18 -8.06
C SER A 288 -26.83 -46.40 -8.88
N GLU A 289 -26.92 -47.17 -9.98
CA GLU A 289 -25.84 -47.46 -10.91
C GLU A 289 -25.70 -46.42 -12.04
N GLY A 290 -26.41 -45.29 -11.95
CA GLY A 290 -26.39 -44.22 -12.96
C GLY A 290 -27.07 -44.59 -14.27
N ARG A 291 -27.67 -45.78 -14.36
CA ARG A 291 -28.45 -46.22 -15.51
C ARG A 291 -29.85 -45.62 -15.48
N PHE A 292 -30.41 -45.35 -16.64
CA PHE A 292 -31.83 -44.97 -16.76
C PHE A 292 -32.54 -45.91 -17.73
N SER A 293 -33.85 -46.04 -17.54
CA SER A 293 -34.77 -46.75 -18.43
C SER A 293 -36.03 -45.92 -18.56
N ILE A 294 -36.25 -45.34 -19.73
CA ILE A 294 -37.33 -44.38 -19.98
C ILE A 294 -38.17 -44.89 -21.14
N THR A 295 -39.46 -45.13 -20.90
CA THR A 295 -40.38 -45.61 -21.93
C THR A 295 -41.17 -44.46 -22.53
N TRP A 296 -41.18 -44.40 -23.86
CA TRP A 296 -42.00 -43.50 -24.65
C TRP A 296 -42.95 -44.32 -25.53
N THR A 297 -44.19 -43.89 -25.68
CA THR A 297 -45.11 -44.53 -26.64
C THR A 297 -44.90 -43.88 -28.00
N ALA A 298 -44.47 -44.68 -29.00
CA ALA A 298 -44.21 -44.19 -30.34
C ALA A 298 -45.45 -43.51 -30.92
N LYS A 299 -45.36 -42.21 -31.16
CA LYS A 299 -46.40 -41.41 -31.80
C LYS A 299 -45.77 -40.75 -33.02
N LYS A 300 -46.53 -40.63 -34.11
CA LYS A 300 -46.11 -39.80 -35.24
C LYS A 300 -46.15 -38.35 -34.77
N THR A 301 -44.99 -37.77 -34.52
CA THR A 301 -44.86 -36.41 -34.00
C THR A 301 -44.87 -35.39 -35.14
N ASP A 302 -44.34 -35.74 -36.31
CA ASP A 302 -44.39 -34.92 -37.53
C ASP A 302 -45.35 -35.50 -38.59
N SER A 303 -45.93 -34.60 -39.38
CA SER A 303 -46.71 -34.87 -40.58
C SER A 303 -45.86 -34.96 -41.86
N ARG A 304 -44.56 -34.62 -41.79
CA ARG A 304 -43.62 -34.58 -42.92
C ARG A 304 -42.65 -35.75 -43.01
N ASP A 305 -42.35 -36.43 -41.91
CA ASP A 305 -41.64 -37.72 -41.94
C ASP A 305 -42.15 -38.71 -40.88
N ASN A 306 -41.70 -39.96 -40.97
CA ASN A 306 -42.04 -41.03 -40.03
C ASN A 306 -40.83 -41.36 -39.13
N THR A 307 -39.90 -40.44 -38.91
CA THR A 307 -38.69 -40.61 -38.12
C THR A 307 -38.69 -39.70 -36.90
N ALA A 308 -37.98 -40.12 -35.85
CA ALA A 308 -37.74 -39.33 -34.65
C ALA A 308 -36.23 -39.33 -34.36
N GLU A 309 -35.66 -38.15 -34.21
CA GLU A 309 -34.24 -37.89 -33.98
C GLU A 309 -33.96 -37.83 -32.47
N VAL A 310 -33.83 -38.98 -31.84
CA VAL A 310 -33.83 -39.09 -30.38
C VAL A 310 -32.44 -38.93 -29.78
N TYR A 311 -32.34 -38.11 -28.73
CA TYR A 311 -31.15 -38.04 -27.87
C TYR A 311 -31.52 -37.86 -26.40
N ALA A 312 -30.61 -38.23 -25.50
CA ALA A 312 -30.76 -38.02 -24.06
C ALA A 312 -30.06 -36.73 -23.61
N LYS A 313 -30.69 -36.00 -22.68
CA LYS A 313 -30.20 -34.74 -22.12
C LYS A 313 -30.26 -34.75 -20.60
N PHE A 314 -29.15 -34.36 -19.99
CA PHE A 314 -29.03 -34.02 -18.59
C PHE A 314 -28.70 -32.52 -18.46
N GLU A 315 -29.49 -31.78 -17.69
CA GLU A 315 -29.38 -30.31 -17.57
C GLU A 315 -28.33 -29.85 -16.54
N GLY A 316 -27.76 -30.78 -15.76
CA GLY A 316 -26.85 -30.45 -14.68
C GLY A 316 -27.59 -30.09 -13.38
N ASN A 317 -26.80 -29.90 -12.31
CA ASN A 317 -27.22 -29.37 -11.02
C ASN A 317 -26.00 -28.77 -10.30
N ASP A 318 -26.13 -28.39 -9.03
CA ASP A 318 -25.05 -27.78 -8.24
C ASP A 318 -23.78 -28.65 -8.15
N ASN A 319 -23.93 -29.97 -8.28
CA ASN A 319 -22.85 -30.94 -8.15
C ASN A 319 -22.29 -31.42 -9.51
N TYR A 320 -23.07 -31.33 -10.59
CA TYR A 320 -22.77 -31.97 -11.87
C TYR A 320 -23.06 -31.07 -13.07
N GLN A 321 -22.16 -31.03 -14.05
CA GLN A 321 -22.36 -30.27 -15.29
C GLN A 321 -23.40 -30.95 -16.20
N PRO A 322 -24.08 -30.20 -17.08
CA PRO A 322 -24.96 -30.75 -18.11
C PRO A 322 -24.22 -31.66 -19.10
N ALA A 323 -24.93 -32.64 -19.65
CA ALA A 323 -24.43 -33.56 -20.68
C ALA A 323 -25.54 -33.92 -21.69
N LYS A 324 -25.12 -34.22 -22.93
CA LYS A 324 -25.99 -34.74 -24.00
C LYS A 324 -25.36 -36.02 -24.55
N SER A 325 -26.20 -37.00 -24.91
CA SER A 325 -25.76 -38.20 -25.62
C SER A 325 -25.60 -37.94 -27.11
N GLU A 326 -25.10 -38.95 -27.83
CA GLU A 326 -25.28 -39.06 -29.28
C GLU A 326 -26.77 -39.17 -29.63
N GLN A 327 -27.09 -38.83 -30.88
CA GLN A 327 -28.44 -38.81 -31.45
C GLN A 327 -28.67 -40.05 -32.31
N PHE A 328 -29.87 -40.63 -32.23
CA PHE A 328 -30.27 -41.81 -32.99
C PHE A 328 -31.61 -41.57 -33.70
N THR A 329 -31.71 -41.99 -34.95
CA THR A 329 -32.97 -41.93 -35.70
C THR A 329 -33.79 -43.21 -35.49
N VAL A 330 -35.08 -43.04 -35.17
CA VAL A 330 -36.06 -44.12 -34.98
C VAL A 330 -37.19 -43.95 -36.00
N GLU A 331 -37.39 -44.93 -36.89
CA GLU A 331 -38.47 -44.95 -37.89
C GLU A 331 -39.76 -45.57 -37.32
N ILE A 332 -40.90 -44.89 -37.48
CA ILE A 332 -42.22 -45.22 -36.95
C ILE A 332 -43.12 -45.70 -38.10
N LYS A 333 -43.38 -47.01 -38.16
CA LYS A 333 -44.24 -47.64 -39.18
C LYS A 333 -45.67 -47.83 -38.70
#